data_AF-A0A429X7T0-F1
#
_entry.id   AF-A0A429X7T0-F1
#
_cell.length_a   1.000
_cell.length_b   1.000
_cell.length_c   1.000
_cell.angle_alpha   90.00
_cell.angle_beta   90.00
_cell.angle_gamma   90.00
#
_symmetry.space_group_name_H-M   'P 1'
#
loop_
_entity.id
_entity.type
_entity.pdbx_description
1 polymer ?
#
loop_
_entity_poly.entity_id
_entity_poly.type
_entity_poly.pdbx_seq_one_letter_code
_entity_poly.pdbx_strand_id
1 'polypeptide(L)' 'MMPIEFYRNISAKECCQCGEEMNEMHECYFNECERCLSKTEE' A
#
# COMPACT_ATOMS: atom_id res chain seq x y z
N MET A 1 26.42 3.91 -5.07
CA MET A 1 25.50 3.22 -4.13
C MET A 1 24.63 2.31 -4.97
N MET A 2 24.70 0.99 -4.79
CA MET A 2 23.93 0.07 -5.65
C MET A 2 22.42 0.20 -5.33
N PRO A 3 21.53 0.18 -6.35
CA PRO A 3 20.10 0.36 -6.18
C PRO A 3 19.44 -0.69 -5.26
N ILE A 4 20.06 -1.86 -5.10
CA ILE A 4 19.57 -2.95 -4.25
C ILE A 4 19.46 -2.54 -2.78
N GLU A 5 20.34 -1.68 -2.27
CA GLU A 5 20.28 -1.21 -0.87
C GLU A 5 19.03 -0.38 -0.58
N PHE A 6 18.46 0.28 -1.60
CA PHE A 6 17.26 1.10 -1.46
C PHE A 6 16.01 0.24 -1.26
N TYR A 7 16.00 -0.97 -1.84
CA TYR A 7 14.84 -1.86 -1.81
C TYR A 7 14.84 -2.82 -0.61
N ARG A 8 15.94 -2.94 0.13
CA ARG A 8 16.04 -3.84 1.32
C ARG A 8 15.16 -3.41 2.49
N ASN A 9 14.74 -2.14 2.53
CA ASN A 9 13.94 -1.58 3.63
C ASN A 9 12.72 -0.83 3.09
N ILE A 10 12.06 -1.37 2.07
CA ILE A 10 10.76 -0.85 1.63
C ILE A 10 9.79 -1.06 2.78
N SER A 11 9.32 0.04 3.34
CA SER A 11 8.23 0.06 4.31
C SER A 11 7.02 -0.62 3.69
N ALA A 12 6.26 -1.36 4.49
CA ALA A 12 4.97 -1.84 4.05
C ALA A 12 4.11 -0.66 3.58
N LYS A 13 3.32 -0.88 2.53
CA LYS A 13 2.46 0.16 1.95
C LYS A 13 1.41 0.56 2.98
N GLU A 14 1.22 1.86 3.22
CA GLU A 14 0.19 2.37 4.12
C GLU A 14 -0.99 2.95 3.31
N CYS A 15 -2.21 2.73 3.78
CA CYS A 15 -3.40 3.30 3.15
C CYS A 15 -3.42 4.83 3.29
N CYS A 16 -3.58 5.57 2.20
CA CYS A 16 -3.64 7.04 2.23
C CYS A 16 -4.89 7.61 2.93
N GLN A 17 -5.92 6.79 3.17
CA GLN A 17 -7.14 7.19 3.86
C GLN A 17 -7.11 6.91 5.36
N CYS A 18 -6.68 5.72 5.78
CA CYS A 18 -6.75 5.31 7.19
C CYS A 18 -5.39 5.08 7.85
N GLY A 19 -4.28 5.09 7.10
CA GLY A 19 -2.94 4.82 7.61
C GLY A 19 -2.71 3.38 8.05
N GLU A 20 -3.62 2.45 7.70
CA GLU A 20 -3.43 1.03 8.01
C GLU A 20 -2.38 0.43 7.08
N GLU A 21 -1.54 -0.46 7.63
CA GLU A 21 -0.59 -1.25 6.86
C GLU A 21 -1.35 -2.17 5.88
N MET A 22 -1.21 -1.87 4.60
CA MET A 22 -1.78 -2.66 3.52
C MET A 22 -0.93 -3.91 3.36
N ASN A 23 -1.52 -5.07 3.69
CA ASN A 23 -0.92 -6.36 3.34
C ASN A 23 -0.91 -6.46 1.81
N GLU A 24 0.26 -6.27 1.21
CA GLU A 24 0.42 -6.21 -0.24
C GLU A 24 -0.13 -7.46 -0.93
N MET A 25 -1.27 -7.30 -1.61
CA MET A 25 -1.66 -8.16 -2.72
C MET A 25 -1.07 -7.53 -3.98
N HIS A 26 -0.36 -8.32 -4.77
CA HIS A 26 0.54 -7.92 -5.87
C HIS A 26 -0.11 -7.07 -6.99
N GLU A 27 -1.38 -6.68 -6.86
CA GLU A 27 -2.21 -6.03 -7.88
C GLU A 27 -2.90 -4.76 -7.36
N CYS A 28 -2.27 -4.05 -6.42
CA CYS A 28 -2.87 -2.89 -5.77
C CYS A 28 -2.72 -1.61 -6.61
N TYR A 29 -3.58 -1.43 -7.62
CA TYR A 29 -3.66 -0.21 -8.45
C TYR A 29 -4.08 1.07 -7.68
N PHE A 30 -4.55 0.90 -6.44
CA PHE A 30 -5.07 1.97 -5.60
C PHE A 30 -4.19 2.19 -4.37
N ASN A 31 -4.17 3.41 -3.83
CA ASN A 31 -3.43 3.76 -2.60
C ASN A 31 -4.29 3.61 -1.33
N GLU A 32 -5.47 3.01 -1.48
CA GLU A 32 -6.46 2.81 -0.43
C GLU A 32 -6.57 1.32 -0.12
N CYS A 33 -6.79 0.96 1.16
CA CYS A 33 -7.06 -0.42 1.53
C CYS A 33 -8.45 -0.86 1.05
N GLU A 34 -8.67 -2.17 0.97
CA GLU A 34 -9.96 -2.75 0.55
C GLU A 34 -11.13 -2.15 1.34
N ARG A 35 -10.94 -1.95 2.65
CA ARG A 35 -11.97 -1.35 3.52
C ARG A 35 -12.32 0.09 3.16
N CYS A 36 -11.36 0.88 2.69
CA CYS A 36 -11.59 2.26 2.27
C CYS A 36 -12.16 2.31 0.85
N LEU A 37 -11.67 1.45 -0.06
CA LEU A 37 -12.20 1.31 -1.42
C LEU A 37 -13.68 0.89 -1.42
N SER A 38 -14.06 -0.08 -0.59
CA SER A 38 -15.46 -0.55 -0.49
C SER A 38 -16.44 0.50 0.05
N LYS A 39 -15.97 1.64 0.58
CA LYS A 39 -16.87 2.74 1.00
C LYS A 39 -17.22 3.69 -0.13
N THR A 40 -16.49 3.64 -1.24
CA THR A 40 -16.68 4.54 -2.39
C THR A 40 -17.63 3.96 -3.42
N GLU A 41 -17.98 2.67 -3.32
CA GLU A 41 -18.94 1.98 -4.19
C GLU A 41 -20.38 2.01 -3.64
N GLU A 42 -20.91 3.22 -3.38
CA GLU A 42 -22.37 3.48 -3.25
C GLU A 42 -22.84 4.50 -4.30
#